data_AF-A0A3E3I7G9-F1
#
_entry.id   AF-A0A3E3I7G9-F1
#
_cell.length_a   1.000
_cell.length_b   1.000
_cell.length_c   1.000
_cell.angle_alpha   90.00
_cell.angle_beta   90.00
_cell.angle_gamma   90.00
#
_symmetry.space_group_name_H-M   'P 1'
#
loop_
_entity.id
_entity.type
_entity.pdbx_description
1 polymer ?
#
loop_
_entity_poly.entity_id
_entity_poly.type
_entity_poly.pdbx_seq_one_letter_code
_entity_poly.pdbx_strand_id
1 'polypeptide(L)'
;MTGRRENYPFPHRGGYKQGFLPNRSREKMNRDLQHLYESWKALYLTTEGCLEGELRVSGGNCYQFGTCSEGTGYGMLLSVYMANAQNHAHEEFDSIFRYYKNHSLPECGLMRWEADRTGKDLSEYVAPDGDLDVAFALLAAHRQWGSEGEICYLEEGKALVGNLMAYTIIKPQYLIARAQLENPEGLSWDYTMSSYQIPAYARLFAEITGDAGWKEVRDAAYRLFAYFYKLNPDTALAPFVFHLDTFGPGGGKPYVFSYDSCRVPWRTALDYLWYGTDETGLAHDYPHRNAVWFSRYMESLNWDFDRVSERFLLSGMPVSEKCSPRNITAMLAPAAMVDESTRELLDRSYDYLSRQEPMLEWPGDYFQDTLVLLGMLTITGNMPNFYTTEPYPADKAL
;
A
#
# COMPACT_ATOMS: atom_id res chain seq x y z
N MET A 1 -5.71 -33.96 4.12
CA MET A 1 -4.85 -32.79 3.86
C MET A 1 -4.50 -32.20 5.20
N THR A 2 -3.26 -32.41 5.67
CA THR A 2 -2.75 -31.69 6.85
C THR A 2 -2.65 -30.22 6.45
N GLY A 3 -3.41 -29.35 7.12
CA GLY A 3 -3.44 -27.91 6.84
C GLY A 3 -2.03 -27.35 6.80
N ARG A 4 -1.76 -26.50 5.81
CA ARG A 4 -0.46 -25.81 5.67
C ARG A 4 -0.29 -24.91 6.90
N ARG A 5 0.87 -25.00 7.57
CA ARG A 5 1.17 -24.16 8.74
C ARG A 5 1.35 -22.71 8.31
N GLU A 6 0.70 -21.78 9.00
CA GLU A 6 1.05 -20.36 8.96
C GLU A 6 2.28 -20.10 9.84
N ASN A 7 3.35 -19.53 9.27
CA ASN A 7 4.56 -19.19 10.01
C ASN A 7 4.40 -17.89 10.83
N TYR A 8 3.59 -16.95 10.33
CA TYR A 8 3.26 -15.71 11.03
C TYR A 8 1.72 -15.53 11.05
N PRO A 9 0.97 -16.37 11.79
CA PRO A 9 -0.48 -16.24 11.85
C PRO A 9 -0.90 -14.89 12.44
N PHE A 10 -1.91 -14.27 11.84
CA PHE A 10 -2.63 -13.14 12.44
C PHE A 10 -3.35 -13.59 13.73
N PRO A 11 -3.29 -12.81 14.83
CA PRO A 11 -2.60 -11.53 14.96
C PRO A 11 -1.10 -11.63 15.19
N HIS A 12 -0.37 -10.68 14.58
CA HIS A 12 1.09 -10.62 14.64
C HIS A 12 1.61 -10.20 16.01
N ARG A 13 2.73 -10.81 16.42
CA ARG A 13 3.29 -10.74 17.78
C ARG A 13 4.42 -9.73 17.95
N GLY A 14 5.11 -9.40 16.88
CA GLY A 14 6.34 -8.60 16.93
C GLY A 14 6.14 -7.09 16.92
N GLY A 15 4.98 -6.60 16.45
CA GLY A 15 4.83 -5.18 16.13
C GLY A 15 5.95 -4.70 15.19
N TYR A 16 6.39 -3.46 15.38
CA TYR A 16 7.54 -2.88 14.69
C TYR A 16 8.70 -2.69 15.67
N LYS A 17 9.93 -2.77 15.17
CA LYS A 17 11.13 -2.46 15.98
C LYS A 17 11.24 -0.95 16.26
N GLN A 18 10.67 -0.13 15.38
CA GLN A 18 10.66 1.32 15.46
C GLN A 18 9.23 1.86 15.54
N GLY A 19 9.10 3.10 16.02
CA GLY A 19 7.81 3.75 16.21
C GLY A 19 6.99 3.17 17.36
N PHE A 20 5.70 3.47 17.37
CA PHE A 20 4.76 3.05 18.41
C PHE A 20 3.37 2.79 17.85
N LEU A 21 2.55 2.10 18.63
CA LEU A 21 1.17 1.74 18.30
C LEU A 21 0.17 2.66 19.02
N PRO A 22 -1.10 2.73 18.57
CA PRO A 22 -2.16 3.39 19.33
C PRO A 22 -2.24 2.89 20.78
N ASN A 23 -2.58 3.77 21.72
CA ASN A 23 -2.73 3.43 23.13
C ASN A 23 -4.05 2.68 23.40
N ARG A 24 -4.19 1.50 22.80
CA ARG A 24 -5.31 0.57 22.93
C ARG A 24 -4.75 -0.83 23.17
N SER A 25 -5.53 -1.71 23.79
CA SER A 25 -5.06 -3.09 23.99
C SER A 25 -4.88 -3.80 22.65
N ARG A 26 -3.90 -4.70 22.57
CA ARG A 26 -3.67 -5.51 21.37
C ARG A 26 -4.92 -6.30 21.00
N GLU A 27 -5.64 -6.84 21.99
CA GLU A 27 -6.86 -7.60 21.80
C GLU A 27 -7.96 -6.77 21.13
N LYS A 28 -8.15 -5.51 21.55
CA LYS A 28 -9.09 -4.60 20.91
C LYS A 28 -8.66 -4.29 19.47
N MET A 29 -7.40 -3.93 19.27
CA MET A 29 -6.87 -3.60 17.94
C MET A 29 -7.01 -4.75 16.95
N ASN A 30 -6.69 -5.98 17.39
CA ASN A 30 -6.78 -7.16 16.55
C ASN A 30 -8.24 -7.55 16.25
N ARG A 31 -9.14 -7.45 17.24
CA ARG A 31 -10.57 -7.71 17.01
C ARG A 31 -11.18 -6.70 16.03
N ASP A 32 -10.88 -5.42 16.20
CA ASP A 32 -11.42 -4.38 15.32
C ASP A 32 -10.88 -4.56 13.88
N LEU A 33 -9.59 -4.88 13.72
CA LEU A 33 -9.00 -5.20 12.42
C LEU A 33 -9.60 -6.47 11.78
N GLN A 34 -9.80 -7.54 12.55
CA GLN A 34 -10.43 -8.77 12.08
C GLN A 34 -11.84 -8.49 11.52
N HIS A 35 -12.65 -7.71 12.25
CA HIS A 35 -13.98 -7.30 11.80
C HIS A 35 -13.93 -6.52 10.49
N LEU A 36 -13.04 -5.52 10.39
CA LEU A 36 -12.87 -4.75 9.15
C LEU A 36 -12.47 -5.63 7.96
N TYR A 37 -11.58 -6.60 8.17
CA TYR A 37 -11.14 -7.54 7.14
C TYR A 37 -12.29 -8.43 6.66
N GLU A 38 -13.06 -9.01 7.58
CA GLU A 38 -14.22 -9.86 7.24
C GLU A 38 -15.28 -9.07 6.46
N SER A 39 -15.61 -7.86 6.90
CA SER A 39 -16.54 -6.96 6.21
C SER A 39 -16.03 -6.54 4.82
N TRP A 40 -14.74 -6.23 4.70
CA TRP A 40 -14.13 -5.87 3.41
C TRP A 40 -14.17 -7.06 2.44
N LYS A 41 -13.80 -8.26 2.90
CA LYS A 41 -13.82 -9.48 2.07
C LYS A 41 -15.20 -9.77 1.52
N ALA A 42 -16.21 -9.71 2.39
CA ALA A 42 -17.60 -9.99 2.01
C ALA A 42 -18.12 -9.05 0.92
N LEU A 43 -17.56 -7.84 0.82
CA LEU A 43 -18.01 -6.82 -0.12
C LEU A 43 -17.21 -6.80 -1.43
N TYR A 44 -15.89 -7.05 -1.35
CA TYR A 44 -15.00 -6.82 -2.48
C TYR A 44 -14.40 -8.09 -3.09
N LEU A 45 -14.33 -9.23 -2.39
CA LEU A 45 -13.85 -10.47 -3.01
C LEU A 45 -14.98 -11.14 -3.79
N THR A 46 -14.73 -11.46 -5.05
CA THR A 46 -15.74 -12.06 -5.94
C THR A 46 -15.11 -13.00 -6.97
N THR A 47 -15.88 -13.98 -7.40
CA THR A 47 -15.57 -14.88 -8.53
C THR A 47 -16.26 -14.45 -9.83
N GLU A 48 -17.05 -13.37 -9.80
CA GLU A 48 -17.67 -12.83 -11.02
C GLU A 48 -16.59 -12.37 -11.99
N GLY A 49 -16.66 -12.73 -13.28
CA GLY A 49 -15.64 -12.36 -14.25
C GLY A 49 -14.28 -13.04 -14.01
N CYS A 50 -14.26 -14.16 -13.28
CA CYS A 50 -13.07 -14.97 -13.04
C CYS A 50 -13.18 -16.32 -13.77
N LEU A 51 -12.05 -16.93 -14.13
CA LEU A 51 -11.99 -18.34 -14.52
C LEU A 51 -12.13 -19.25 -13.29
N GLU A 52 -12.23 -20.57 -13.52
CA GLU A 52 -12.30 -21.54 -12.42
C GLU A 52 -11.02 -21.50 -11.57
N GLY A 53 -11.18 -21.42 -10.25
CA GLY A 53 -10.05 -21.38 -9.30
C GLY A 53 -9.42 -19.99 -9.12
N GLU A 54 -10.01 -18.96 -9.71
CA GLU A 54 -9.61 -17.56 -9.57
C GLU A 54 -10.54 -16.80 -8.61
N LEU A 55 -9.99 -15.74 -8.03
CA LEU A 55 -10.70 -14.77 -7.20
C LEU A 55 -10.17 -13.38 -7.55
N ARG A 56 -11.01 -12.35 -7.54
CA ARG A 56 -10.56 -10.97 -7.76
C ARG A 56 -11.11 -10.01 -6.73
N VAL A 57 -10.44 -8.86 -6.61
CA VAL A 57 -10.92 -7.71 -5.83
C VAL A 57 -11.76 -6.82 -6.73
N SER A 58 -13.06 -6.78 -6.49
CA SER A 58 -13.99 -5.85 -7.12
C SER A 58 -13.71 -4.43 -6.68
N GLY A 59 -13.53 -3.54 -7.64
CA GLY A 59 -13.37 -2.11 -7.42
C GLY A 59 -14.67 -1.37 -7.09
N GLY A 60 -15.73 -2.08 -6.65
CA GLY A 60 -16.96 -1.47 -6.17
C GLY A 60 -17.59 -0.50 -7.17
N ASN A 61 -18.17 0.60 -6.69
CA ASN A 61 -18.77 1.59 -7.58
C ASN A 61 -17.70 2.39 -8.34
N CYS A 62 -16.53 2.65 -7.75
CA CYS A 62 -15.48 3.46 -8.36
C CYS A 62 -14.89 2.88 -9.65
N TYR A 63 -14.90 1.55 -9.81
CA TYR A 63 -14.51 0.86 -11.04
C TYR A 63 -15.66 0.11 -11.71
N GLN A 64 -16.91 0.49 -11.46
CA GLN A 64 -18.09 -0.19 -12.04
C GLN A 64 -18.06 -1.73 -11.85
N PHE A 65 -17.60 -2.17 -10.67
CA PHE A 65 -17.39 -3.56 -10.26
C PHE A 65 -16.35 -4.34 -11.09
N GLY A 66 -15.54 -3.64 -11.88
CA GLY A 66 -14.31 -4.16 -12.48
C GLY A 66 -13.21 -4.40 -11.46
N THR A 67 -11.98 -4.56 -11.92
CA THR A 67 -10.80 -4.79 -11.09
C THR A 67 -9.62 -4.04 -11.68
N CYS A 68 -8.86 -3.37 -10.82
CA CYS A 68 -7.58 -2.81 -11.17
C CYS A 68 -6.43 -3.62 -10.56
N SER A 69 -5.26 -3.60 -11.21
CA SER A 69 -4.03 -4.23 -10.70
C SER A 69 -3.65 -3.75 -9.28
N GLU A 70 -3.94 -2.48 -8.96
CA GLU A 70 -3.81 -1.94 -7.60
C GLU A 70 -4.63 -2.75 -6.59
N GLY A 71 -5.91 -3.01 -6.89
CA GLY A 71 -6.78 -3.80 -6.03
C GLY A 71 -6.34 -5.24 -5.90
N THR A 72 -5.81 -5.83 -6.96
CA THR A 72 -5.17 -7.15 -6.92
C THR A 72 -4.00 -7.17 -5.93
N GLY A 73 -3.09 -6.19 -6.03
CA GLY A 73 -1.97 -6.04 -5.11
C GLY A 73 -2.41 -5.89 -3.65
N TYR A 74 -3.35 -4.99 -3.39
CA TYR A 74 -3.90 -4.80 -2.04
C TYR A 74 -4.57 -6.06 -1.50
N GLY A 75 -5.35 -6.77 -2.32
CA GLY A 75 -5.96 -8.04 -1.94
C GLY A 75 -4.93 -9.07 -1.49
N MET A 76 -3.85 -9.23 -2.26
CA MET A 76 -2.77 -10.15 -1.90
C MET A 76 -2.04 -9.74 -0.61
N LEU A 77 -1.78 -8.44 -0.41
CA LEU A 77 -1.21 -7.93 0.85
C LEU A 77 -2.10 -8.24 2.04
N LEU A 78 -3.39 -7.97 1.92
CA LEU A 78 -4.36 -8.23 2.99
C LEU A 78 -4.45 -9.72 3.30
N SER A 79 -4.54 -10.58 2.28
CA SER A 79 -4.59 -12.02 2.47
C SER A 79 -3.35 -12.57 3.18
N VAL A 80 -2.14 -12.20 2.76
CA VAL A 80 -0.91 -12.75 3.38
C VAL A 80 -0.74 -12.30 4.83
N TYR A 81 -1.10 -11.05 5.16
CA TYR A 81 -0.96 -10.51 6.51
C TYR A 81 -2.10 -10.89 7.44
N MET A 82 -3.30 -11.16 6.92
CA MET A 82 -4.44 -11.63 7.70
C MET A 82 -4.51 -13.16 7.78
N ALA A 83 -3.53 -13.88 7.25
CA ALA A 83 -3.52 -15.34 7.26
C ALA A 83 -3.54 -15.92 8.69
N ASN A 84 -4.55 -16.74 8.96
CA ASN A 84 -4.68 -17.60 10.13
C ASN A 84 -5.63 -18.77 9.79
N ALA A 85 -5.83 -19.68 10.74
CA ALA A 85 -6.64 -20.87 10.54
C ALA A 85 -8.13 -20.61 10.21
N GLN A 86 -8.64 -19.40 10.48
CA GLN A 86 -10.04 -19.03 10.26
C GLN A 86 -10.26 -18.23 8.97
N ASN A 87 -9.23 -17.55 8.48
CA ASN A 87 -9.37 -16.54 7.44
C ASN A 87 -9.32 -17.10 6.02
N HIS A 88 -8.98 -18.38 5.83
CA HIS A 88 -8.84 -19.03 4.50
C HIS A 88 -7.94 -18.25 3.53
N ALA A 89 -7.00 -17.49 4.08
CA ALA A 89 -6.32 -16.46 3.31
C ALA A 89 -5.27 -17.04 2.35
N HIS A 90 -4.79 -18.26 2.59
CA HIS A 90 -3.87 -18.95 1.69
C HIS A 90 -4.57 -19.30 0.37
N GLU A 91 -5.73 -19.94 0.43
CA GLU A 91 -6.50 -20.29 -0.76
C GLU A 91 -6.95 -19.05 -1.55
N GLU A 92 -7.38 -18.00 -0.84
CA GLU A 92 -7.72 -16.72 -1.46
C GLU A 92 -6.52 -16.05 -2.12
N PHE A 93 -5.36 -16.04 -1.46
CA PHE A 93 -4.11 -15.49 -2.00
C PHE A 93 -3.72 -16.20 -3.31
N ASP A 94 -3.71 -17.53 -3.31
CA ASP A 94 -3.39 -18.32 -4.49
C ASP A 94 -4.39 -18.05 -5.63
N SER A 95 -5.67 -17.88 -5.29
CA SER A 95 -6.74 -17.64 -6.28
C SER A 95 -6.66 -16.23 -6.88
N ILE A 96 -6.30 -15.22 -6.08
CA ILE A 96 -6.02 -13.85 -6.56
C ILE A 96 -4.76 -13.83 -7.43
N PHE A 97 -3.74 -14.59 -7.07
CA PHE A 97 -2.55 -14.69 -7.90
C PHE A 97 -2.81 -15.38 -9.25
N ARG A 98 -3.66 -16.40 -9.31
CA ARG A 98 -4.07 -16.99 -10.60
C ARG A 98 -4.77 -15.96 -11.49
N TYR A 99 -5.67 -15.14 -10.92
CA TYR A 99 -6.30 -14.03 -11.63
C TYR A 99 -5.26 -13.03 -12.15
N TYR A 100 -4.31 -12.61 -11.30
CA TYR A 100 -3.19 -11.74 -11.70
C TYR A 100 -2.44 -12.28 -12.92
N LYS A 101 -2.09 -13.58 -12.91
CA LYS A 101 -1.35 -14.22 -14.00
C LYS A 101 -2.16 -14.28 -15.29
N ASN A 102 -3.47 -14.56 -15.21
CA ASN A 102 -4.33 -14.60 -16.38
C ASN A 102 -4.49 -13.21 -17.06
N HIS A 103 -4.42 -12.14 -16.26
CA HIS A 103 -4.50 -10.76 -16.72
C HIS A 103 -3.14 -10.12 -17.04
N SER A 104 -2.05 -10.89 -16.98
CA SER A 104 -0.70 -10.39 -17.26
C SER A 104 -0.41 -10.20 -18.76
N LEU A 105 0.35 -9.16 -19.07
CA LEU A 105 0.93 -8.92 -20.40
C LEU A 105 2.08 -9.89 -20.65
N PRO A 106 2.03 -10.75 -21.68
CA PRO A 106 3.10 -11.72 -21.94
C PRO A 106 4.48 -11.11 -22.16
N GLU A 107 4.54 -9.89 -22.70
CA GLU A 107 5.78 -9.20 -23.06
C GLU A 107 6.60 -8.69 -21.86
N CYS A 108 5.95 -8.43 -20.72
CA CYS A 108 6.63 -7.96 -19.52
C CYS A 108 6.33 -8.80 -18.28
N GLY A 109 5.34 -9.70 -18.34
CA GLY A 109 4.93 -10.55 -17.21
C GLY A 109 4.31 -9.78 -16.05
N LEU A 110 3.76 -8.58 -16.31
CA LEU A 110 3.10 -7.70 -15.34
C LEU A 110 1.60 -7.57 -15.68
N MET A 111 0.74 -7.23 -14.71
CA MET A 111 -0.71 -7.22 -14.90
C MET A 111 -1.21 -5.97 -15.62
N ARG A 112 -2.08 -6.15 -16.62
CA ARG A 112 -2.84 -5.03 -17.23
C ARG A 112 -3.56 -4.24 -16.14
N TRP A 113 -3.55 -2.91 -16.24
CA TRP A 113 -3.94 -2.09 -15.09
C TRP A 113 -5.42 -2.22 -14.72
N GLU A 114 -6.31 -2.54 -15.67
CA GLU A 114 -7.76 -2.63 -15.47
C GLU A 114 -8.44 -3.68 -16.35
N ALA A 115 -9.39 -4.39 -15.74
CA ALA A 115 -10.38 -5.24 -16.37
C ALA A 115 -11.81 -4.86 -15.91
N ASP A 116 -12.80 -5.07 -16.77
CA ASP A 116 -14.20 -4.83 -16.45
C ASP A 116 -14.80 -5.93 -15.54
N ARG A 117 -16.05 -5.72 -15.12
CA ARG A 117 -16.78 -6.65 -14.24
C ARG A 117 -16.86 -8.08 -14.79
N THR A 118 -16.80 -8.25 -16.12
CA THR A 118 -16.89 -9.55 -16.80
C THR A 118 -15.54 -10.25 -16.95
N GLY A 119 -14.45 -9.63 -16.48
CA GLY A 119 -13.09 -10.14 -16.63
C GLY A 119 -12.49 -9.82 -17.99
N LYS A 120 -13.04 -8.87 -18.75
CA LYS A 120 -12.43 -8.42 -20.00
C LYS A 120 -11.44 -7.31 -19.69
N ASP A 121 -10.20 -7.47 -20.13
CA ASP A 121 -9.19 -6.42 -20.06
C ASP A 121 -9.66 -5.14 -20.78
N LEU A 122 -9.57 -4.01 -20.08
CA LEU A 122 -9.89 -2.68 -20.60
C LEU A 122 -8.65 -1.91 -21.06
N SER A 123 -7.47 -2.45 -20.77
CA SER A 123 -6.22 -1.72 -20.87
C SER A 123 -5.12 -2.52 -21.54
N GLU A 124 -4.23 -1.80 -22.23
CA GLU A 124 -3.08 -2.38 -22.93
C GLU A 124 -1.75 -2.05 -22.24
N TYR A 125 -1.80 -1.55 -21.00
CA TYR A 125 -0.63 -1.18 -20.20
C TYR A 125 -0.81 -1.55 -18.73
N VAL A 126 0.29 -1.58 -17.97
CA VAL A 126 0.35 -1.87 -16.54
C VAL A 126 0.50 -0.59 -15.72
N ALA A 127 -0.02 -0.63 -14.50
CA ALA A 127 0.23 0.38 -13.47
C ALA A 127 1.20 -0.21 -12.42
N PRO A 128 2.45 0.30 -12.32
CA PRO A 128 3.48 -0.37 -11.54
C PRO A 128 3.20 -0.53 -10.04
N ASP A 129 2.33 0.28 -9.42
CA ASP A 129 2.02 0.15 -7.99
C ASP A 129 1.34 -1.17 -7.65
N GLY A 130 0.39 -1.62 -8.48
CA GLY A 130 -0.25 -2.93 -8.29
C GLY A 130 0.76 -4.06 -8.34
N ASP A 131 1.64 -4.06 -9.34
CA ASP A 131 2.68 -5.08 -9.51
C ASP A 131 3.75 -5.04 -8.40
N LEU A 132 4.10 -3.86 -7.89
CA LEU A 132 4.99 -3.69 -6.74
C LEU A 132 4.41 -4.35 -5.48
N ASP A 133 3.12 -4.14 -5.23
CA ASP A 133 2.40 -4.76 -4.11
C ASP A 133 2.28 -6.28 -4.29
N VAL A 134 2.00 -6.78 -5.49
CA VAL A 134 1.96 -8.23 -5.78
C VAL A 134 3.34 -8.88 -5.59
N ALA A 135 4.40 -8.28 -6.12
CA ALA A 135 5.76 -8.76 -5.97
C ALA A 135 6.16 -8.85 -4.49
N PHE A 136 5.86 -7.81 -3.71
CA PHE A 136 6.09 -7.83 -2.27
C PHE A 136 5.23 -8.88 -1.55
N ALA A 137 3.94 -8.99 -1.90
CA ALA A 137 3.02 -9.95 -1.29
C ALA A 137 3.47 -11.41 -1.51
N LEU A 138 4.01 -11.74 -2.69
CA LEU A 138 4.60 -13.06 -2.99
C LEU A 138 5.84 -13.35 -2.12
N LEU A 139 6.71 -12.36 -1.95
CA LEU A 139 7.88 -12.50 -1.08
C LEU A 139 7.48 -12.64 0.40
N ALA A 140 6.40 -11.98 0.83
CA ALA A 140 5.81 -12.21 2.14
C ALA A 140 5.18 -13.62 2.25
N ALA A 141 4.49 -14.09 1.20
CA ALA A 141 3.87 -15.41 1.14
C ALA A 141 4.89 -16.54 1.23
N HIS A 142 6.07 -16.37 0.60
CA HIS A 142 7.20 -17.28 0.79
C HIS A 142 7.55 -17.44 2.28
N ARG A 143 7.61 -16.35 3.04
CA ARG A 143 7.88 -16.42 4.48
C ARG A 143 6.70 -17.03 5.24
N GLN A 144 5.47 -16.67 4.87
CA GLN A 144 4.25 -17.12 5.53
C GLN A 144 4.00 -18.62 5.41
N TRP A 145 4.21 -19.19 4.21
CA TRP A 145 3.77 -20.55 3.88
C TRP A 145 4.85 -21.44 3.22
N GLY A 146 6.03 -20.89 2.93
CA GLY A 146 7.07 -21.58 2.15
C GLY A 146 6.75 -21.63 0.65
N SER A 147 7.65 -22.17 -0.16
CA SER A 147 7.49 -22.18 -1.64
C SER A 147 7.58 -23.58 -2.25
N GLU A 148 7.27 -24.62 -1.48
CA GLU A 148 7.27 -26.02 -1.94
C GLU A 148 5.90 -26.46 -2.50
N GLY A 149 5.00 -25.50 -2.77
CA GLY A 149 3.63 -25.79 -3.25
C GLY A 149 3.47 -25.74 -4.75
N GLU A 150 2.20 -25.66 -5.19
CA GLU A 150 1.84 -25.40 -6.59
C GLU A 150 2.44 -24.07 -7.08
N ILE A 151 2.34 -23.01 -6.27
CA ILE A 151 2.96 -21.72 -6.55
C ILE A 151 4.28 -21.62 -5.78
N CYS A 152 5.38 -21.43 -6.50
CA CYS A 152 6.68 -21.14 -5.91
C CYS A 152 6.80 -19.63 -5.64
N TYR A 153 6.23 -19.17 -4.52
CA TYR A 153 6.12 -17.72 -4.24
C TYR A 153 7.45 -16.96 -4.30
N LEU A 154 8.56 -17.56 -3.86
CA LEU A 154 9.87 -16.91 -3.92
C LEU A 154 10.31 -16.64 -5.36
N GLU A 155 10.15 -17.61 -6.25
CA GLU A 155 10.57 -17.48 -7.65
C GLU A 155 9.63 -16.56 -8.42
N GLU A 156 8.32 -16.65 -8.22
CA GLU A 156 7.35 -15.70 -8.80
C GLU A 156 7.62 -14.27 -8.31
N GLY A 157 7.83 -14.09 -7.00
CA GLY A 157 8.16 -12.78 -6.42
C GLY A 157 9.46 -12.20 -7.00
N LYS A 158 10.53 -12.99 -7.07
CA LYS A 158 11.80 -12.56 -7.69
C LYS A 158 11.66 -12.25 -9.18
N ALA A 159 10.87 -13.05 -9.92
CA ALA A 159 10.60 -12.81 -11.33
C ALA A 159 9.89 -11.46 -11.54
N LEU A 160 8.85 -11.16 -10.75
CA LEU A 160 8.16 -9.87 -10.82
C LEU A 160 9.07 -8.70 -10.44
N VAL A 161 9.92 -8.85 -9.41
CA VAL A 161 10.93 -7.84 -9.07
C VAL A 161 11.89 -7.57 -10.23
N GLY A 162 12.33 -8.62 -10.94
CA GLY A 162 13.16 -8.48 -12.15
C GLY A 162 12.42 -7.77 -13.29
N ASN A 163 11.16 -8.15 -13.53
CA ASN A 163 10.31 -7.56 -14.56
C ASN A 163 10.05 -6.07 -14.28
N LEU A 164 9.75 -5.69 -13.04
CA LEU A 164 9.61 -4.30 -12.62
C LEU A 164 10.89 -3.51 -12.91
N MET A 165 12.06 -4.02 -12.53
CA MET A 165 13.34 -3.36 -12.83
C MET A 165 13.57 -3.16 -14.35
N ALA A 166 13.15 -4.11 -15.17
CA ALA A 166 13.31 -4.06 -16.62
C ALA A 166 12.31 -3.10 -17.29
N TYR A 167 11.04 -3.16 -16.90
CA TYR A 167 9.93 -2.57 -17.64
C TYR A 167 9.26 -1.38 -16.94
N THR A 168 9.59 -1.05 -15.70
CA THR A 168 8.91 0.05 -14.97
C THR A 168 9.87 1.04 -14.31
N ILE A 169 11.19 0.81 -14.37
CA ILE A 169 12.18 1.73 -13.79
C ILE A 169 12.82 2.62 -14.86
N ILE A 170 12.62 3.92 -14.73
CA ILE A 170 13.17 4.94 -15.65
C ILE A 170 14.66 5.11 -15.39
N LYS A 171 15.51 4.67 -16.31
CA LYS A 171 16.97 4.83 -16.21
C LYS A 171 17.44 6.03 -17.05
N PRO A 172 18.40 6.85 -16.56
CA PRO A 172 19.23 6.67 -15.35
C PRO A 172 18.66 7.29 -14.06
N GLN A 173 17.42 7.78 -14.02
CA GLN A 173 16.86 8.45 -12.84
C GLN A 173 16.54 7.50 -11.69
N TYR A 174 16.29 6.22 -12.00
CA TYR A 174 15.83 5.13 -11.14
C TYR A 174 14.50 5.41 -10.42
N LEU A 175 13.67 6.30 -10.97
CA LEU A 175 12.31 6.49 -10.49
C LEU A 175 11.37 5.45 -11.12
N ILE A 176 10.39 5.00 -10.34
CA ILE A 176 9.34 4.10 -10.86
C ILE A 176 8.44 4.90 -11.79
N ALA A 177 8.22 4.42 -13.00
CA ALA A 177 7.38 5.05 -14.01
C ALA A 177 5.90 5.01 -13.62
N ARG A 178 5.08 5.87 -14.23
CA ARG A 178 3.61 5.85 -14.07
C ARG A 178 2.90 4.70 -14.81
N ALA A 179 3.59 4.05 -15.74
CA ALA A 179 3.14 2.93 -16.54
C ALA A 179 4.39 2.13 -16.97
N GLN A 180 4.24 0.91 -17.51
CA GLN A 180 5.40 0.25 -18.15
C GLN A 180 6.04 1.15 -19.21
N LEU A 181 7.35 1.05 -19.32
CA LEU A 181 8.14 1.61 -20.39
C LEU A 181 7.70 1.00 -21.73
N GLU A 182 7.78 1.79 -22.80
CA GLU A 182 7.39 1.37 -24.15
C GLU A 182 5.91 0.94 -24.25
N ASN A 183 5.04 1.44 -23.38
CA ASN A 183 3.59 1.17 -23.46
C ASN A 183 2.96 1.75 -24.75
N PRO A 184 1.95 1.06 -25.32
CA PRO A 184 1.35 1.44 -26.60
C PRO A 184 0.64 2.80 -26.57
N GLU A 185 0.21 3.24 -25.39
CA GLU A 185 -0.44 4.53 -25.19
C GLU A 185 0.55 5.71 -25.09
N GLY A 186 1.86 5.45 -25.09
CA GLY A 186 2.87 6.48 -24.95
C GLY A 186 2.77 7.25 -23.62
N LEU A 187 2.36 6.61 -22.53
CA LEU A 187 2.22 7.22 -21.20
C LEU A 187 3.57 7.44 -20.49
N SER A 188 4.66 6.90 -21.05
CA SER A 188 6.02 7.00 -20.54
C SER A 188 6.69 8.28 -21.07
N TRP A 189 6.37 9.44 -20.51
CA TRP A 189 7.10 10.70 -20.75
C TRP A 189 7.14 11.55 -19.48
N ASP A 190 8.29 12.19 -19.25
CA ASP A 190 8.70 13.24 -18.29
C ASP A 190 8.12 13.24 -16.86
N TYR A 191 7.29 12.28 -16.46
CA TYR A 191 6.56 12.25 -15.19
C TYR A 191 6.60 10.89 -14.50
N THR A 192 6.45 10.93 -13.18
CA THR A 192 6.20 9.77 -12.33
C THR A 192 5.14 10.11 -11.28
N MET A 193 4.66 9.09 -10.56
CA MET A 193 3.67 9.19 -9.49
C MET A 193 4.36 9.09 -8.13
N SER A 194 4.05 10.03 -7.23
CA SER A 194 4.70 10.09 -5.91
C SER A 194 4.38 8.88 -5.05
N SER A 195 3.15 8.35 -5.14
CA SER A 195 2.68 7.20 -4.38
C SER A 195 3.31 5.87 -4.81
N TYR A 196 3.93 5.82 -5.99
CA TYR A 196 4.57 4.61 -6.52
C TYR A 196 5.97 4.42 -5.96
N GLN A 197 6.55 5.46 -5.35
CA GLN A 197 7.88 5.39 -4.76
C GLN A 197 7.79 4.78 -3.35
N ILE A 198 8.21 3.52 -3.20
CA ILE A 198 8.08 2.74 -1.95
C ILE A 198 9.48 2.31 -1.45
N PRO A 199 10.17 3.15 -0.66
CA PRO A 199 11.55 2.87 -0.22
C PRO A 199 11.72 1.54 0.51
N ALA A 200 10.75 1.18 1.37
CA ALA A 200 10.73 -0.09 2.09
C ALA A 200 10.80 -1.32 1.17
N TYR A 201 10.08 -1.28 0.05
CA TYR A 201 10.05 -2.39 -0.91
C TYR A 201 11.35 -2.42 -1.71
N ALA A 202 11.84 -1.26 -2.15
CA ALA A 202 13.11 -1.16 -2.85
C ALA A 202 14.28 -1.71 -2.01
N ARG A 203 14.32 -1.44 -0.70
CA ARG A 203 15.28 -2.08 0.23
C ARG A 203 15.15 -3.59 0.24
N LEU A 204 13.94 -4.09 0.49
CA LEU A 204 13.69 -5.52 0.59
C LEU A 204 14.04 -6.26 -0.71
N PHE A 205 13.68 -5.67 -1.86
CA PHE A 205 13.98 -6.23 -3.18
C PHE A 205 15.49 -6.29 -3.42
N ALA A 206 16.24 -5.24 -3.05
CA ALA A 206 17.70 -5.26 -3.13
C ALA A 206 18.32 -6.36 -2.24
N GLU A 207 17.80 -6.56 -1.03
CA GLU A 207 18.27 -7.59 -0.10
C GLU A 207 18.00 -9.01 -0.60
N ILE A 208 16.80 -9.26 -1.14
CA ILE A 208 16.37 -10.61 -1.57
C ILE A 208 16.98 -11.01 -2.91
N THR A 209 17.09 -10.07 -3.85
CA THR A 209 17.55 -10.36 -5.22
C THR A 209 19.05 -10.15 -5.40
N GLY A 210 19.67 -9.30 -4.58
CA GLY A 210 21.04 -8.83 -4.79
C GLY A 210 21.19 -7.82 -5.93
N ASP A 211 20.11 -7.40 -6.59
CA ASP A 211 20.16 -6.40 -7.66
C ASP A 211 20.36 -4.99 -7.07
N ALA A 212 21.54 -4.42 -7.36
CA ALA A 212 21.92 -3.09 -6.90
C ALA A 212 21.03 -1.97 -7.47
N GLY A 213 20.32 -2.20 -8.59
CA GLY A 213 19.40 -1.22 -9.16
C GLY A 213 18.28 -0.83 -8.20
N TRP A 214 17.86 -1.73 -7.31
CA TRP A 214 16.83 -1.41 -6.31
C TRP A 214 17.33 -0.48 -5.21
N LYS A 215 18.64 -0.46 -4.93
CA LYS A 215 19.24 0.58 -4.06
C LYS A 215 19.16 1.95 -4.71
N GLU A 216 19.44 2.02 -6.02
CA GLU A 216 19.29 3.26 -6.78
C GLU A 216 17.83 3.75 -6.81
N VAL A 217 16.86 2.83 -6.90
CA VAL A 217 15.42 3.15 -6.83
C VAL A 217 15.05 3.75 -5.47
N ARG A 218 15.50 3.15 -4.36
CA ARG A 218 15.33 3.71 -3.02
C ARG A 218 15.93 5.11 -2.92
N ASP A 219 17.16 5.28 -3.39
CA ASP A 219 17.85 6.57 -3.31
C ASP A 219 17.16 7.63 -4.17
N ALA A 220 16.62 7.25 -5.34
CA ALA A 220 15.78 8.11 -6.17
C ALA A 220 14.51 8.56 -5.46
N ALA A 221 13.82 7.62 -4.78
CA ALA A 221 12.64 7.93 -3.97
C ALA A 221 12.96 8.94 -2.86
N TYR A 222 14.10 8.80 -2.16
CA TYR A 222 14.48 9.77 -1.14
C TYR A 222 14.96 11.11 -1.70
N ARG A 223 15.58 11.16 -2.88
CA ARG A 223 15.86 12.44 -3.57
C ARG A 223 14.55 13.19 -3.87
N LEU A 224 13.54 12.47 -4.33
CA LEU A 224 12.20 13.02 -4.53
C LEU A 224 11.60 13.55 -3.22
N PHE A 225 11.55 12.72 -2.18
CA PHE A 225 10.94 13.12 -0.92
C PHE A 225 11.70 14.28 -0.27
N ALA A 226 13.03 14.34 -0.40
CA ALA A 226 13.84 15.45 0.08
C ALA A 226 13.47 16.76 -0.62
N TYR A 227 13.19 16.70 -1.93
CA TYR A 227 12.73 17.86 -2.69
C TYR A 227 11.40 18.40 -2.14
N PHE A 228 10.37 17.55 -1.97
CA PHE A 228 9.08 18.01 -1.43
C PHE A 228 9.12 18.38 0.04
N TYR A 229 9.97 17.72 0.82
CA TYR A 229 10.25 18.12 2.19
C TYR A 229 10.81 19.55 2.26
N LYS A 230 11.70 19.92 1.33
CA LYS A 230 12.23 21.28 1.24
C LYS A 230 11.20 22.29 0.68
N LEU A 231 10.45 21.90 -0.34
CA LEU A 231 9.48 22.77 -1.02
C LEU A 231 8.27 23.09 -0.12
N ASN A 232 7.84 22.14 0.70
CA ASN A 232 6.67 22.24 1.56
C ASN A 232 7.08 22.15 3.04
N PRO A 233 7.71 23.22 3.60
CA PRO A 233 8.34 23.18 4.92
C PRO A 233 7.36 22.94 6.07
N ASP A 234 6.07 23.22 5.87
CA ASP A 234 5.04 23.01 6.89
C ASP A 234 4.40 21.63 6.84
N THR A 235 4.38 20.98 5.68
CA THR A 235 3.49 19.83 5.43
C THR A 235 4.19 18.60 4.89
N ALA A 236 5.32 18.76 4.19
CA ALA A 236 5.96 17.72 3.38
C ALA A 236 4.99 17.01 2.40
N LEU A 237 3.88 17.64 1.97
CA LEU A 237 2.97 16.98 1.05
C LEU A 237 3.60 16.87 -0.34
N ALA A 238 3.42 15.71 -0.97
CA ALA A 238 3.79 15.47 -2.36
C ALA A 238 2.55 15.56 -3.26
N PRO A 239 2.70 16.05 -4.51
CA PRO A 239 1.63 16.06 -5.49
C PRO A 239 1.33 14.65 -5.98
N PHE A 240 0.22 14.50 -6.71
CA PHE A 240 -0.08 13.30 -7.46
C PHE A 240 1.07 12.89 -8.41
N VAL A 241 1.44 13.78 -9.33
CA VAL A 241 2.49 13.56 -10.34
C VAL A 241 3.52 14.68 -10.31
N PHE A 242 4.77 14.35 -10.65
CA PHE A 242 5.85 15.33 -10.77
C PHE A 242 6.79 14.98 -11.93
N HIS A 243 7.49 15.99 -12.44
CA HIS A 243 8.41 15.91 -13.55
C HIS A 243 9.75 15.30 -13.14
N LEU A 244 10.32 14.45 -14.01
CA LEU A 244 11.60 13.77 -13.81
C LEU A 244 12.78 14.74 -13.77
N ASP A 245 12.80 15.74 -14.64
CA ASP A 245 13.99 16.60 -14.83
C ASP A 245 14.03 17.80 -13.90
N THR A 246 12.88 18.39 -13.61
CA THR A 246 12.82 19.57 -12.73
C THR A 246 12.64 19.17 -11.27
N PHE A 247 12.32 17.90 -11.00
CA PHE A 247 11.68 17.45 -9.75
C PHE A 247 10.48 18.33 -9.36
N GLY A 248 9.98 19.14 -10.30
CA GLY A 248 8.90 20.07 -10.13
C GLY A 248 7.58 19.38 -10.39
N PRO A 249 6.47 19.89 -9.85
CA PRO A 249 5.20 19.23 -10.03
C PRO A 249 4.72 19.33 -11.49
N GLY A 250 4.00 18.31 -11.99
CA GLY A 250 3.90 18.05 -13.43
C GLY A 250 2.50 17.87 -14.02
N GLY A 251 2.40 17.89 -15.36
CA GLY A 251 1.26 17.34 -16.12
C GLY A 251 0.05 18.28 -16.28
N GLY A 252 0.20 19.57 -16.00
CA GLY A 252 -0.89 20.56 -16.13
C GLY A 252 -2.07 20.34 -15.16
N LYS A 253 -1.98 19.36 -14.25
CA LYS A 253 -2.98 19.09 -13.21
C LYS A 253 -2.74 19.98 -11.99
N PRO A 254 -3.79 20.31 -11.20
CA PRO A 254 -3.62 21.05 -9.95
C PRO A 254 -2.62 20.35 -9.02
N TYR A 255 -1.76 21.13 -8.40
CA TYR A 255 -0.75 20.67 -7.43
C TYR A 255 -1.41 20.31 -6.10
N VAL A 256 -2.09 19.17 -6.09
CA VAL A 256 -2.86 18.73 -4.92
C VAL A 256 -2.38 17.39 -4.37
N PHE A 257 -2.47 17.31 -3.04
CA PHE A 257 -2.47 16.07 -2.29
C PHE A 257 -3.89 15.52 -2.27
N SER A 258 -4.10 14.31 -2.80
CA SER A 258 -5.44 13.70 -2.95
C SER A 258 -5.34 12.17 -3.09
N TYR A 259 -6.32 11.52 -3.74
CA TYR A 259 -6.49 10.06 -3.86
C TYR A 259 -5.19 9.28 -4.08
N ASP A 260 -4.36 9.65 -5.07
CA ASP A 260 -3.09 8.96 -5.27
C ASP A 260 -2.04 9.27 -4.21
N SER A 261 -1.68 10.55 -4.08
CA SER A 261 -0.59 10.99 -3.20
C SER A 261 -0.89 10.81 -1.72
N CYS A 262 -2.15 10.54 -1.35
CA CYS A 262 -2.51 10.22 0.03
C CYS A 262 -1.78 9.00 0.56
N ARG A 263 -1.32 8.08 -0.30
CA ARG A 263 -0.58 6.87 0.09
C ARG A 263 0.87 7.16 0.47
N VAL A 264 1.44 8.30 0.09
CA VAL A 264 2.87 8.64 0.33
C VAL A 264 3.27 8.61 1.82
N PRO A 265 2.50 9.19 2.76
CA PRO A 265 2.83 9.13 4.18
C PRO A 265 2.88 7.69 4.72
N TRP A 266 1.98 6.82 4.27
CA TRP A 266 2.04 5.38 4.60
C TRP A 266 3.28 4.70 4.00
N ARG A 267 3.54 4.86 2.70
CA ARG A 267 4.68 4.23 2.01
C ARG A 267 6.04 4.66 2.59
N THR A 268 6.14 5.91 3.06
CA THR A 268 7.36 6.43 3.71
C THR A 268 7.47 6.00 5.17
N ALA A 269 6.38 6.02 5.94
CA ALA A 269 6.36 5.55 7.32
C ALA A 269 6.73 4.07 7.43
N LEU A 270 6.29 3.24 6.48
CA LEU A 270 6.62 1.81 6.45
C LEU A 270 8.14 1.55 6.45
N ASP A 271 8.92 2.37 5.74
CA ASP A 271 10.38 2.24 5.72
C ASP A 271 11.00 2.48 7.10
N TYR A 272 10.56 3.53 7.81
CA TYR A 272 11.01 3.77 9.18
C TYR A 272 10.57 2.65 10.13
N LEU A 273 9.33 2.17 10.03
CA LEU A 273 8.80 1.11 10.89
C LEU A 273 9.52 -0.24 10.72
N TRP A 274 10.13 -0.49 9.56
CA TRP A 274 10.84 -1.74 9.28
C TRP A 274 12.35 -1.63 9.48
N TYR A 275 12.94 -0.49 9.09
CA TYR A 275 14.38 -0.33 8.96
C TYR A 275 14.95 0.86 9.75
N GLY A 276 14.10 1.66 10.39
CA GLY A 276 14.52 2.85 11.13
C GLY A 276 15.17 3.90 10.24
N THR A 277 16.32 4.42 10.67
CA THR A 277 17.03 5.52 10.01
C THR A 277 18.42 5.11 9.50
N ASP A 278 18.66 3.79 9.38
CA ASP A 278 19.98 3.19 9.13
C ASP A 278 20.67 3.71 7.85
N GLU A 279 19.94 4.35 6.93
CA GLU A 279 20.52 5.01 5.74
C GLU A 279 20.12 6.47 5.54
N THR A 280 18.99 6.92 6.10
CA THR A 280 18.55 8.32 5.99
C THR A 280 17.60 8.69 7.12
N GLY A 281 17.81 9.88 7.71
CA GLY A 281 16.88 10.46 8.68
C GLY A 281 15.52 10.82 8.06
N LEU A 282 15.45 10.95 6.73
CA LEU A 282 14.22 11.34 6.05
C LEU A 282 13.13 10.27 6.11
N ALA A 283 13.49 9.01 6.35
CA ALA A 283 12.52 7.94 6.62
C ALA A 283 11.64 8.27 7.84
N HIS A 284 12.20 8.96 8.84
CA HIS A 284 11.49 9.47 10.01
C HIS A 284 10.90 10.86 9.74
N ASP A 285 11.73 11.81 9.32
CA ASP A 285 11.37 13.22 9.32
C ASP A 285 10.23 13.57 8.35
N TYR A 286 10.15 12.86 7.22
CA TYR A 286 9.13 13.11 6.20
C TYR A 286 7.71 12.74 6.70
N PRO A 287 7.43 11.47 7.09
CA PRO A 287 6.12 11.13 7.65
C PRO A 287 5.83 11.88 8.95
N HIS A 288 6.84 12.18 9.78
CA HIS A 288 6.64 13.01 10.97
C HIS A 288 6.05 14.38 10.63
N ARG A 289 6.60 15.08 9.63
CA ARG A 289 6.06 16.37 9.21
C ARG A 289 4.64 16.26 8.63
N ASN A 290 4.36 15.21 7.86
CA ASN A 290 2.99 14.97 7.38
C ASN A 290 2.02 14.84 8.57
N ALA A 291 2.39 14.06 9.60
CA ALA A 291 1.57 13.85 10.78
C ALA A 291 1.40 15.11 11.64
N VAL A 292 2.47 15.89 11.87
CA VAL A 292 2.40 17.15 12.61
C VAL A 292 1.46 18.16 11.92
N TRP A 293 1.56 18.29 10.60
CA TRP A 293 0.64 19.13 9.84
C TRP A 293 -0.81 18.66 9.97
N PHE A 294 -1.04 17.36 9.77
CA PHE A 294 -2.39 16.81 9.82
C PHE A 294 -3.00 16.92 11.22
N SER A 295 -2.21 16.78 12.28
CA SER A 295 -2.65 17.03 13.66
C SER A 295 -3.18 18.46 13.83
N ARG A 296 -2.44 19.46 13.37
CA ARG A 296 -2.88 20.88 13.43
C ARG A 296 -4.14 21.12 12.62
N TYR A 297 -4.26 20.48 11.45
CA TYR A 297 -5.47 20.55 10.64
C TYR A 297 -6.66 19.93 11.39
N MET A 298 -6.49 18.75 11.99
CA MET A 298 -7.53 18.10 12.79
C MET A 298 -7.93 18.92 14.01
N GLU A 299 -6.99 19.56 14.70
CA GLU A 299 -7.28 20.51 15.78
C GLU A 299 -8.18 21.65 15.29
N SER A 300 -7.93 22.19 14.10
CA SER A 300 -8.78 23.24 13.49
C SER A 300 -10.21 22.76 13.17
N LEU A 301 -10.39 21.45 13.03
CA LEU A 301 -11.68 20.80 12.84
C LEU A 301 -12.33 20.32 14.14
N ASN A 302 -11.75 20.62 15.30
CA ASN A 302 -12.14 20.06 16.61
C ASN A 302 -12.13 18.51 16.60
N TRP A 303 -11.17 17.92 15.89
CA TRP A 303 -11.02 16.47 15.72
C TRP A 303 -12.20 15.78 15.05
N ASP A 304 -12.99 16.51 14.25
CA ASP A 304 -14.07 15.96 13.43
C ASP A 304 -13.51 15.42 12.10
N PHE A 305 -13.25 14.11 12.06
CA PHE A 305 -12.69 13.42 10.90
C PHE A 305 -13.66 13.38 9.70
N ASP A 306 -14.96 13.53 9.92
CA ASP A 306 -15.94 13.58 8.82
C ASP A 306 -15.90 14.92 8.06
N ARG A 307 -15.16 15.90 8.58
CA ARG A 307 -14.93 17.20 7.94
C ARG A 307 -13.58 17.31 7.22
N VAL A 308 -12.78 16.25 7.20
CA VAL A 308 -11.53 16.20 6.44
C VAL A 308 -11.83 16.43 4.96
N SER A 309 -11.06 17.29 4.29
CA SER A 309 -11.18 17.53 2.85
C SER A 309 -10.55 16.41 2.03
N GLU A 310 -11.12 16.06 0.88
CA GLU A 310 -10.54 15.07 -0.06
C GLU A 310 -9.29 15.56 -0.80
N ARG A 311 -9.03 16.88 -0.79
CA ARG A 311 -7.96 17.53 -1.55
C ARG A 311 -7.36 18.67 -0.77
N PHE A 312 -6.04 18.74 -0.79
CA PHE A 312 -5.27 19.84 -0.23
C PHE A 312 -4.32 20.39 -1.28
N LEU A 313 -4.09 21.70 -1.30
CA LEU A 313 -2.86 22.23 -1.87
C LEU A 313 -1.66 21.65 -1.13
N LEU A 314 -0.47 21.65 -1.74
CA LEU A 314 0.75 21.19 -1.05
C LEU A 314 1.10 22.05 0.18
N SER A 315 0.62 23.29 0.25
CA SER A 315 0.69 24.13 1.46
C SER A 315 -0.18 23.62 2.62
N GLY A 316 -1.03 22.62 2.38
CA GLY A 316 -1.96 22.06 3.37
C GLY A 316 -3.32 22.75 3.41
N MET A 317 -3.59 23.71 2.52
CA MET A 317 -4.88 24.38 2.46
C MET A 317 -5.93 23.45 1.82
N PRO A 318 -7.09 23.19 2.46
CA PRO A 318 -8.14 22.36 1.87
C PRO A 318 -8.76 23.07 0.65
N VAL A 319 -9.03 22.32 -0.42
CA VAL A 319 -9.55 22.86 -1.69
C VAL A 319 -10.70 22.08 -2.28
N SER A 320 -11.29 21.14 -1.53
CA SER A 320 -12.53 20.47 -1.94
C SER A 320 -13.69 20.80 -1.01
N GLU A 321 -14.86 20.93 -1.61
CA GLU A 321 -16.16 21.01 -0.92
C GLU A 321 -16.63 19.62 -0.43
N LYS A 322 -16.04 18.54 -0.97
CA LYS A 322 -16.35 17.16 -0.56
C LYS A 322 -15.50 16.77 0.65
N CYS A 323 -16.17 16.26 1.68
CA CYS A 323 -15.59 15.90 2.97
C CYS A 323 -15.91 14.45 3.36
N SER A 324 -15.19 13.93 4.36
CA SER A 324 -15.19 12.53 4.83
C SER A 324 -14.48 11.52 3.89
N PRO A 325 -13.32 11.85 3.29
CA PRO A 325 -12.49 10.87 2.62
C PRO A 325 -11.82 9.96 3.66
N ARG A 326 -12.25 8.70 3.80
CA ARG A 326 -11.65 7.79 4.81
C ARG A 326 -10.17 7.52 4.53
N ASN A 327 -9.79 7.53 3.24
CA ASN A 327 -8.43 7.25 2.77
C ASN A 327 -7.39 8.26 3.29
N ILE A 328 -7.73 9.54 3.42
CA ILE A 328 -6.77 10.57 3.88
C ILE A 328 -6.34 10.27 5.31
N THR A 329 -7.31 10.09 6.21
CA THR A 329 -7.03 9.73 7.60
C THR A 329 -6.33 8.38 7.69
N ALA A 330 -6.78 7.39 6.92
CA ALA A 330 -6.21 6.05 6.93
C ALA A 330 -4.72 6.02 6.55
N MET A 331 -4.30 6.82 5.58
CA MET A 331 -2.92 6.84 5.09
C MET A 331 -2.00 7.82 5.83
N LEU A 332 -2.56 8.82 6.53
CA LEU A 332 -1.80 9.69 7.43
C LEU A 332 -1.61 9.09 8.83
N ALA A 333 -2.48 8.16 9.26
CA ALA A 333 -2.34 7.51 10.57
C ALA A 333 -1.01 6.74 10.73
N PRO A 334 -0.52 5.95 9.75
CA PRO A 334 0.81 5.33 9.82
C PRO A 334 1.95 6.34 10.00
N ALA A 335 1.84 7.53 9.42
CA ALA A 335 2.84 8.58 9.56
C ALA A 335 2.92 9.12 11.00
N ALA A 336 1.82 9.05 11.76
CA ALA A 336 1.77 9.44 13.16
C ALA A 336 2.42 8.42 14.12
N MET A 337 2.91 7.28 13.62
CA MET A 337 3.58 6.25 14.42
C MET A 337 5.07 6.52 14.64
N VAL A 338 5.66 7.48 13.91
CA VAL A 338 7.13 7.61 13.83
C VAL A 338 7.76 8.37 15.02
N ASP A 339 7.00 9.28 15.64
CA ASP A 339 7.45 10.14 16.76
C ASP A 339 6.32 10.40 17.79
N GLU A 340 6.60 10.20 19.09
CA GLU A 340 5.58 10.25 20.16
C GLU A 340 4.86 11.61 20.26
N SER A 341 5.42 12.68 19.70
CA SER A 341 4.73 13.98 19.60
C SER A 341 3.41 13.93 18.83
N THR A 342 3.19 12.91 17.98
CA THR A 342 1.95 12.72 17.22
C THR A 342 1.01 11.67 17.83
N ARG A 343 1.23 11.29 19.09
CA ARG A 343 0.41 10.35 19.87
C ARG A 343 -1.09 10.61 19.78
N GLU A 344 -1.52 11.84 20.02
CA GLU A 344 -2.94 12.19 20.04
C GLU A 344 -3.60 11.96 18.68
N LEU A 345 -2.90 12.34 17.61
CA LEU A 345 -3.36 12.09 16.24
C LEU A 345 -3.53 10.58 16.00
N LEU A 346 -2.52 9.77 16.33
CA LEU A 346 -2.57 8.32 16.10
C LEU A 346 -3.74 7.66 16.83
N ASP A 347 -3.91 7.96 18.12
CA ASP A 347 -4.95 7.37 18.96
C ASP A 347 -6.36 7.74 18.45
N ARG A 348 -6.55 9.00 18.05
CA ARG A 348 -7.84 9.49 17.52
C ARG A 348 -8.13 8.96 16.12
N SER A 349 -7.11 8.87 15.25
CA SER A 349 -7.25 8.24 13.95
C SER A 349 -7.64 6.78 14.08
N TYR A 350 -7.02 6.02 15.00
CA TYR A 350 -7.45 4.65 15.28
C TYR A 350 -8.93 4.59 15.72
N ASP A 351 -9.35 5.44 16.65
CA ASP A 351 -10.72 5.43 17.15
C ASP A 351 -11.75 5.78 16.06
N TYR A 352 -11.39 6.66 15.12
CA TYR A 352 -12.21 6.97 13.95
C TYR A 352 -12.27 5.79 12.97
N LEU A 353 -11.10 5.26 12.57
CA LEU A 353 -10.97 4.22 11.55
C LEU A 353 -11.58 2.88 12.00
N SER A 354 -11.43 2.51 13.28
CA SER A 354 -11.99 1.28 13.84
C SER A 354 -13.52 1.23 13.90
N ARG A 355 -14.20 2.36 13.63
CA ARG A 355 -15.67 2.47 13.60
C ARG A 355 -16.22 2.58 12.17
N GLN A 356 -15.35 2.60 11.17
CA GLN A 356 -15.79 2.68 9.77
C GLN A 356 -16.27 1.30 9.33
N GLU A 357 -17.46 1.23 8.74
CA GLU A 357 -17.95 0.00 8.14
C GLU A 357 -17.76 0.05 6.62
N PRO A 358 -17.15 -0.98 5.99
CA PRO A 358 -17.08 -1.09 4.54
C PRO A 358 -18.46 -1.00 3.89
N MET A 359 -18.58 -0.21 2.83
CA MET A 359 -19.84 0.01 2.11
C MET A 359 -19.57 0.44 0.66
N LEU A 360 -20.50 0.21 -0.27
CA LEU A 360 -20.28 0.57 -1.68
C LEU A 360 -20.47 2.07 -1.97
N GLU A 361 -21.16 2.78 -1.10
CA GLU A 361 -21.48 4.20 -1.27
C GLU A 361 -20.52 5.09 -0.47
N TRP A 362 -20.44 6.37 -0.85
CA TRP A 362 -19.68 7.37 -0.09
C TRP A 362 -20.17 7.43 1.38
N PRO A 363 -19.28 7.50 2.39
CA PRO A 363 -17.83 7.72 2.30
C PRO A 363 -16.97 6.45 2.19
N GLY A 364 -17.56 5.28 1.93
CA GLY A 364 -16.82 4.04 1.64
C GLY A 364 -16.41 3.94 0.17
N ASP A 365 -16.69 2.79 -0.44
CA ASP A 365 -16.25 2.31 -1.75
C ASP A 365 -14.84 1.69 -1.69
N TYR A 366 -14.53 0.85 -2.69
CA TYR A 366 -13.36 -0.02 -2.71
C TYR A 366 -12.09 0.70 -2.26
N PHE A 367 -11.78 1.86 -2.88
CA PHE A 367 -10.52 2.54 -2.62
C PHE A 367 -10.41 3.02 -1.17
N GLN A 368 -11.49 3.61 -0.63
CA GLN A 368 -11.47 4.16 0.72
C GLN A 368 -11.43 3.06 1.77
N ASP A 369 -12.26 2.03 1.60
CA ASP A 369 -12.37 0.94 2.57
C ASP A 369 -11.12 0.05 2.56
N THR A 370 -10.51 -0.16 1.39
CA THR A 370 -9.22 -0.87 1.28
C THR A 370 -8.10 -0.09 1.95
N LEU A 371 -8.04 1.24 1.78
CA LEU A 371 -7.03 2.06 2.45
C LEU A 371 -7.26 2.16 3.97
N VAL A 372 -8.52 2.21 4.45
CA VAL A 372 -8.83 2.06 5.89
C VAL A 372 -8.21 0.78 6.41
N LEU A 373 -8.42 -0.33 5.71
CA LEU A 373 -7.95 -1.63 6.13
C LEU A 373 -6.41 -1.74 6.11
N LEU A 374 -5.72 -1.26 5.07
CA LEU A 374 -4.26 -1.22 5.01
C LEU A 374 -3.65 -0.28 6.07
N GLY A 375 -4.28 0.87 6.32
CA GLY A 375 -3.92 1.79 7.39
C GLY A 375 -4.07 1.14 8.76
N MET A 376 -5.21 0.49 9.01
CA MET A 376 -5.48 -0.27 10.23
C MET A 376 -4.52 -1.45 10.42
N LEU A 377 -4.23 -2.21 9.37
CA LEU A 377 -3.24 -3.28 9.38
C LEU A 377 -1.87 -2.74 9.84
N THR A 378 -1.49 -1.57 9.33
CA THR A 378 -0.23 -0.92 9.68
C THR A 378 -0.25 -0.41 11.13
N ILE A 379 -1.20 0.45 11.51
CA ILE A 379 -1.19 1.10 12.85
C ILE A 379 -1.46 0.13 13.98
N THR A 380 -2.11 -1.00 13.71
CA THR A 380 -2.26 -2.08 14.68
C THR A 380 -1.07 -3.04 14.68
N GLY A 381 0.08 -2.69 14.10
CA GLY A 381 1.30 -3.49 14.18
C GLY A 381 1.18 -4.89 13.55
N ASN A 382 0.29 -5.04 12.57
CA ASN A 382 -0.01 -6.30 11.90
C ASN A 382 0.55 -6.36 10.46
N MET A 383 1.45 -5.45 10.09
CA MET A 383 2.20 -5.48 8.82
C MET A 383 3.73 -5.57 9.02
N PRO A 384 4.26 -6.49 9.86
CA PRO A 384 5.70 -6.56 10.12
C PRO A 384 6.49 -7.01 8.87
N ASN A 385 7.80 -6.71 8.84
CA ASN A 385 8.70 -7.30 7.86
C ASN A 385 9.05 -8.75 8.27
N PHE A 386 8.49 -9.74 7.56
CA PHE A 386 8.72 -11.18 7.80
C PHE A 386 10.15 -11.66 7.52
N TYR A 387 11.01 -10.84 6.91
CA TYR A 387 12.43 -11.15 6.72
C TYR A 387 13.31 -10.71 7.89
N THR A 388 12.79 -9.86 8.78
CA THR A 388 13.51 -9.38 9.98
C THR A 388 12.92 -9.91 11.29
N THR A 389 11.91 -10.78 11.17
CA THR A 389 11.15 -11.40 12.26
C THR A 389 11.28 -12.92 12.14
N GLU A 390 11.55 -13.61 13.24
CA GLU A 390 11.56 -15.08 13.27
C GLU A 390 10.13 -15.65 13.22
N PRO A 391 9.89 -16.81 12.57
CA PRO A 391 8.60 -17.49 12.59
C PRO A 391 8.06 -17.70 14.00
N TYR A 392 6.74 -17.60 14.17
CA TYR A 392 6.12 -17.81 15.47
C TYR A 392 6.17 -19.30 15.87
N PRO A 393 6.43 -19.62 17.14
CA PRO A 393 6.39 -21.00 17.63
C PRO A 393 5.03 -21.65 17.35
N ALA A 394 5.03 -22.91 16.88
CA ALA A 394 3.82 -23.64 16.50
C ALA A 394 2.81 -23.81 17.65
N ASP A 395 3.27 -23.78 18.91
CA ASP A 395 2.50 -24.24 20.07
C ASP A 395 1.70 -23.15 20.77
N LYS A 396 1.46 -22.03 20.09
CA LYS A 396 0.65 -20.94 20.63
C LYS A 396 -0.22 -20.34 19.53
N ALA A 397 -1.09 -21.12 18.88
CA ALA A 397 -2.30 -20.52 18.33
C ALA A 397 -3.14 -20.07 19.54
N LEU A 398 -3.38 -18.75 19.66
CA LEU A 398 -4.23 -18.18 20.72
C LEU A 398 -5.70 -18.33 20.34
#